data_AF-A0A6M1KYY5-F1
#
_entry.id   AF-A0A6M1KYY5-F1
#
_cell.length_a   1.000
_cell.length_b   1.000
_cell.length_c   1.000
_cell.angle_alpha   90.00
_cell.angle_beta   90.00
_cell.angle_gamma   90.00
#
_symmetry.space_group_name_H-M   'P 1'
#
loop_
_entity.id
_entity.type
_entity.pdbx_description
1 polymer ?
#
loop_
_entity_poly.entity_id
_entity_poly.type
_entity_poly.pdbx_seq_one_letter_code
_entity_poly.pdbx_strand_id
1 'polypeptide(L)'
;MIRFRFELYPLDEVSPWGSDQPRLHWFGLTEGWYWLEAGRQELLRRTRQVHPHPYIDYYLARLWEDVIVLTPEVLEPIPDDLQPFIASDAAQWTCDPLEFVAEPDEERSDDGNADAPDHPVVTAAVWHGEHNLDFGYLRNPPKIRFWRTIRGGRDEITMDWRHEDDGEIGFTADPTVRLSVPTTAYLEAVHTLNRELMDTMGQRIEELEHRRGLPGVDLNLIQLRREHEDRRHWFAKNLDRSPKTDWSVVRHVPACCSVTFNGPTPRRAKQSCEHLTGPASAHRPRP
;
A
#
# COMPACT_ATOMS: atom_id res chain seq x y z
N MET A 1 13.46 13.19 -5.79
CA MET A 1 13.99 12.18 -4.85
C MET A 1 12.89 11.89 -3.84
N ILE A 2 12.77 10.62 -3.44
CA ILE A 2 11.81 10.13 -2.46
C ILE A 2 12.58 9.57 -1.26
N ARG A 3 12.11 9.81 -0.03
CA ARG A 3 12.70 9.26 1.20
C ARG A 3 11.65 9.05 2.28
N PHE A 4 11.63 7.86 2.86
CA PHE A 4 10.90 7.60 4.10
C PHE A 4 11.78 8.03 5.27
N ARG A 5 11.18 8.73 6.24
CA ARG A 5 11.90 9.29 7.39
C ARG A 5 11.20 8.88 8.65
N PHE A 6 11.97 8.67 9.72
CA PHE A 6 11.42 8.32 11.00
C PHE A 6 12.34 8.72 12.15
N GLU A 7 11.76 8.74 13.34
CA GLU A 7 12.43 8.87 14.62
C GLU A 7 11.70 7.98 15.63
N LEU A 8 12.41 7.07 16.28
CA LEU A 8 11.81 6.17 17.27
C LEU A 8 11.93 6.74 18.68
N TYR A 9 10.91 6.55 19.52
CA TYR A 9 10.90 7.02 20.90
C TYR A 9 12.07 6.45 21.70
N PRO A 10 12.69 7.18 22.63
CA PRO A 10 13.64 6.60 23.58
C PRO A 10 13.09 5.31 24.21
N LEU A 11 13.94 4.31 24.47
CA LEU A 11 13.49 2.99 24.97
C LEU A 11 12.65 3.09 26.26
N ASP A 12 12.96 4.07 27.11
CA ASP A 12 12.28 4.31 28.38
C ASP A 12 10.93 5.04 28.22
N GLU A 13 10.63 5.53 27.02
CA GLU A 13 9.37 6.21 26.65
C GLU A 13 8.46 5.32 25.80
N VAL A 14 8.92 4.13 25.39
CA VAL A 14 8.09 3.18 24.63
C VAL A 14 6.98 2.63 25.52
N SER A 15 5.75 2.71 25.03
CA SER A 15 4.55 2.24 25.71
C SER A 15 4.49 0.71 25.71
N PRO A 16 4.50 0.04 26.87
CA PRO A 16 4.21 -1.39 26.93
C PRO A 16 2.72 -1.64 26.68
N TRP A 17 2.41 -2.84 26.21
CA TRP A 17 1.06 -3.26 25.86
C TRP A 17 0.43 -4.03 27.01
N GLY A 18 -0.88 -3.83 27.23
CA GLY A 18 -1.62 -4.45 28.34
C GLY A 18 -1.56 -3.62 29.62
N SER A 19 -2.59 -3.73 30.45
CA SER A 19 -2.71 -2.98 31.70
C SER A 19 -1.97 -3.67 32.86
N ASP A 20 -2.47 -4.84 33.27
CA ASP A 20 -2.05 -5.51 34.51
C ASP A 20 -0.78 -6.36 34.28
N GLN A 21 -0.50 -6.69 33.03
CA GLN A 21 0.71 -7.40 32.59
C GLN A 21 1.31 -6.64 31.40
N PRO A 22 2.04 -5.53 31.67
CA PRO A 22 2.71 -4.77 30.62
C PRO A 22 3.68 -5.68 29.87
N ARG A 23 3.51 -5.80 28.56
CA ARG A 23 4.32 -6.63 27.67
C ARG A 23 4.88 -5.81 26.54
N LEU A 24 6.07 -6.13 26.11
CA LEU A 24 6.67 -5.49 24.94
C LEU A 24 7.12 -6.54 23.93
N HIS A 25 7.01 -6.21 22.66
CA HIS A 25 7.34 -7.07 21.52
C HIS A 25 7.94 -6.22 20.41
N TRP A 26 8.45 -6.86 19.36
CA TRP A 26 9.22 -6.17 18.31
C TRP A 26 8.46 -4.99 17.70
N PHE A 27 7.18 -5.18 17.38
CA PHE A 27 6.32 -4.14 16.81
C PHE A 27 6.20 -2.92 17.75
N GLY A 28 5.94 -3.14 19.04
CA GLY A 28 5.83 -2.05 20.02
C GLY A 28 7.12 -1.21 20.14
N LEU A 29 8.29 -1.82 19.96
CA LEU A 29 9.58 -1.11 19.99
C LEU A 29 9.81 -0.15 18.82
N THR A 30 8.94 -0.20 17.81
CA THR A 30 8.96 0.72 16.66
C THR A 30 8.06 1.95 16.84
N GLU A 31 7.55 2.19 18.05
CA GLU A 31 6.82 3.41 18.39
C GLU A 31 7.67 4.65 18.14
N GLY A 32 7.10 5.63 17.44
CA GLY A 32 7.85 6.75 16.92
C GLY A 32 7.05 7.68 16.02
N TRP A 33 7.79 8.59 15.39
CA TRP A 33 7.29 9.49 14.38
C TRP A 33 7.78 9.10 12.99
N TYR A 34 6.97 9.30 11.97
CA TYR A 34 7.42 9.13 10.59
C TYR A 34 6.75 10.08 9.59
N TRP A 35 7.43 10.30 8.46
CA TRP A 35 6.96 11.11 7.35
C TRP A 35 7.62 10.69 6.03
N LEU A 36 7.19 11.29 4.92
CA LEU A 36 7.69 11.01 3.59
C LEU A 36 8.11 12.29 2.87
N GLU A 37 9.37 12.37 2.47
CA GLU A 37 9.87 13.44 1.61
C GLU A 37 9.74 13.00 0.16
N ALA A 38 9.10 13.82 -0.68
CA ALA A 38 8.97 13.53 -2.10
C ALA A 38 9.08 14.82 -2.94
N GLY A 39 10.20 14.97 -3.64
CA GLY A 39 10.51 16.21 -4.34
C GLY A 39 10.74 17.36 -3.36
N ARG A 40 9.86 18.37 -3.38
CA ARG A 40 9.86 19.49 -2.42
C ARG A 40 8.73 19.39 -1.40
N GLN A 41 7.97 18.30 -1.43
CA GLN A 41 6.83 18.07 -0.57
C GLN A 41 7.26 17.24 0.64
N GLU A 42 6.77 17.63 1.80
CA GLU A 42 6.83 16.82 3.01
C GLU A 42 5.41 16.31 3.27
N LEU A 43 5.20 15.05 2.91
CA LEU A 43 3.95 14.36 3.11
C LEU A 43 3.86 13.87 4.55
N LEU A 44 2.64 13.67 5.05
CA LEU A 44 2.37 13.15 6.40
C LEU A 44 2.77 14.08 7.56
N ARG A 45 3.20 15.31 7.29
CA ARG A 45 3.33 16.36 8.31
C ARG A 45 2.00 17.07 8.53
N ARG A 46 1.50 17.05 9.76
CA ARG A 46 0.24 17.65 10.19
C ARG A 46 0.35 19.16 10.36
N THR A 47 -0.71 19.89 10.01
CA THR A 47 -0.82 21.35 10.21
C THR A 47 -1.52 21.75 11.51
N ARG A 48 -2.36 20.87 12.06
CA ARG A 48 -3.25 21.17 13.22
C ARG A 48 -2.89 20.37 14.48
N GLN A 49 -1.65 19.92 14.60
CA GLN A 49 -1.18 19.18 15.77
C GLN A 49 -0.48 20.13 16.75
N VAL A 50 -0.92 20.13 18.00
CA VAL A 50 -0.33 20.94 19.10
C VAL A 50 0.94 20.27 19.65
N HIS A 51 1.19 19.01 19.29
CA HIS A 51 2.36 18.24 19.71
C HIS A 51 3.64 18.81 19.09
N PRO A 52 4.79 18.82 19.81
CA PRO A 52 6.07 19.33 19.29
C PRO A 52 6.55 18.61 18.02
N HIS A 53 6.16 17.34 17.82
CA HIS A 53 6.42 16.59 16.61
C HIS A 53 5.18 16.59 15.71
N PRO A 54 5.19 17.28 14.56
CA PRO A 54 4.02 17.43 13.69
C PRO A 54 3.88 16.26 12.71
N TYR A 55 4.38 15.07 13.05
CA TYR A 55 4.42 13.93 12.14
C TYR A 55 3.46 12.83 12.61
N ILE A 56 3.33 11.77 11.81
CA ILE A 56 2.52 10.64 12.24
C ILE A 56 3.20 9.95 13.40
N ASP A 57 2.49 9.95 14.51
CA ASP A 57 2.89 9.36 15.78
C ASP A 57 2.25 7.98 15.91
N TYR A 58 3.00 6.95 15.49
CA TYR A 58 2.52 5.57 15.42
C TYR A 58 3.68 4.59 15.26
N TYR A 59 3.40 3.29 15.38
CA TYR A 59 4.38 2.23 15.16
C TYR A 59 4.87 2.21 13.70
N LEU A 60 6.16 2.50 13.50
CA LEU A 60 6.80 2.52 12.18
C LEU A 60 6.74 1.16 11.48
N ALA A 61 6.64 0.07 12.23
CA ALA A 61 6.46 -1.27 11.68
C ALA A 61 5.28 -1.37 10.70
N ARG A 62 4.17 -0.64 10.91
CA ARG A 62 3.04 -0.66 9.94
C ARG A 62 3.43 -0.08 8.59
N LEU A 63 4.02 1.11 8.58
CA LEU A 63 4.50 1.73 7.35
C LEU A 63 5.53 0.82 6.66
N TRP A 64 6.49 0.29 7.41
CA TRP A 64 7.53 -0.56 6.83
C TRP A 64 6.96 -1.86 6.25
N GLU A 65 6.06 -2.54 6.96
CA GLU A 65 5.39 -3.76 6.50
C GLU A 65 4.65 -3.50 5.18
N ASP A 66 3.85 -2.43 5.12
CA ASP A 66 3.09 -2.08 3.92
C ASP A 66 4.03 -1.74 2.76
N VAL A 67 5.06 -0.93 3.00
CA VAL A 67 6.01 -0.54 1.96
C VAL A 67 6.71 -1.76 1.36
N ILE A 68 7.21 -2.69 2.19
CA ILE A 68 7.94 -3.86 1.66
C ILE A 68 7.01 -4.87 0.96
N VAL A 69 5.76 -5.00 1.42
CA VAL A 69 4.75 -5.87 0.80
C VAL A 69 4.28 -5.30 -0.53
N LEU A 70 4.11 -3.97 -0.59
CA LEU A 70 3.66 -3.25 -1.78
C LEU A 70 4.74 -3.12 -2.86
N THR A 71 6.02 -3.03 -2.46
CA THR A 71 7.16 -2.84 -3.38
C THR A 71 7.14 -3.76 -4.61
N PRO A 72 7.02 -5.11 -4.51
CA PRO A 72 7.00 -5.97 -5.70
C PRO A 72 5.87 -5.60 -6.68
N GLU A 73 4.67 -5.31 -6.19
CA GLU A 73 3.52 -4.91 -7.03
C GLU A 73 3.81 -3.57 -7.73
N VAL A 74 4.37 -2.60 -7.00
CA VAL A 74 4.77 -1.29 -7.56
C VAL A 74 5.84 -1.42 -8.64
N LEU A 75 6.71 -2.41 -8.57
CA LEU A 75 7.74 -2.65 -9.57
C LEU A 75 7.20 -3.28 -10.86
N GLU A 76 5.96 -3.75 -10.87
CA GLU A 76 5.30 -4.21 -12.09
C GLU A 76 5.03 -3.03 -13.03
N PRO A 77 5.62 -3.00 -14.25
CA PRO A 77 5.38 -1.92 -15.18
C PRO A 77 3.96 -1.99 -15.75
N ILE A 78 3.24 -0.87 -15.69
CA ILE A 78 1.91 -0.77 -16.32
C ILE A 78 2.08 -0.70 -17.84
N PRO A 79 1.30 -1.49 -18.61
CA PRO A 79 1.21 -1.35 -20.05
C PRO A 79 0.85 0.06 -20.52
N ASP A 80 1.52 0.57 -21.55
CA ASP A 80 1.35 1.94 -22.06
C ASP A 80 -0.11 2.32 -22.37
N ASP A 81 -0.89 1.37 -22.88
CA ASP A 81 -2.30 1.54 -23.22
C ASP A 81 -3.22 1.72 -21.99
N LEU A 82 -2.79 1.23 -20.82
CA LEU A 82 -3.55 1.29 -19.58
C LEU A 82 -3.19 2.47 -18.67
N GLN A 83 -2.06 3.14 -18.91
CA GLN A 83 -1.59 4.23 -18.04
C GLN A 83 -2.64 5.34 -17.81
N PRO A 84 -3.38 5.84 -18.83
CA PRO A 84 -4.40 6.88 -18.59
C PRO A 84 -5.52 6.40 -17.65
N PHE A 85 -5.92 5.14 -17.77
CA PHE A 85 -6.94 4.54 -16.93
C PHE A 85 -6.43 4.37 -15.49
N ILE A 86 -5.24 3.80 -15.31
CA ILE A 86 -4.66 3.60 -13.97
C ILE A 86 -4.36 4.92 -13.23
N ALA A 87 -3.95 5.96 -13.98
CA ALA A 87 -3.69 7.28 -13.43
C ALA A 87 -4.96 8.04 -13.02
N SER A 88 -6.15 7.54 -13.37
CA SER A 88 -7.44 8.16 -13.01
C SER A 88 -7.79 7.96 -11.54
N ASP A 89 -8.74 8.76 -11.06
CA ASP A 89 -9.43 8.47 -9.80
C ASP A 89 -10.50 7.40 -10.03
N ALA A 90 -10.62 6.44 -9.13
CA ALA A 90 -11.72 5.48 -9.15
C ALA A 90 -13.09 6.17 -9.02
N ALA A 91 -13.16 7.34 -8.35
CA ALA A 91 -14.37 8.16 -8.30
C ALA A 91 -14.80 8.73 -9.67
N GLN A 92 -13.92 8.72 -10.68
CA GLN A 92 -14.22 9.19 -12.04
C GLN A 92 -14.74 8.08 -12.96
N TRP A 93 -14.76 6.84 -12.48
CA TRP A 93 -15.18 5.67 -13.24
C TRP A 93 -16.71 5.70 -13.46
N THR A 94 -17.16 5.45 -14.69
CA THR A 94 -18.60 5.42 -15.01
C THR A 94 -19.32 4.17 -14.54
N CYS A 95 -18.61 3.25 -13.89
CA CYS A 95 -19.09 1.97 -13.43
C CYS A 95 -18.78 1.82 -11.93
N ASP A 96 -19.66 1.14 -11.19
CA ASP A 96 -19.39 0.74 -9.82
C ASP A 96 -18.88 -0.71 -9.83
N PRO A 97 -17.65 -0.99 -9.35
CA PRO A 97 -17.12 -2.35 -9.26
C PRO A 97 -18.03 -3.30 -8.48
N LEU A 98 -18.78 -2.82 -7.50
CA LEU A 98 -19.69 -3.64 -6.70
C LEU A 98 -20.86 -4.21 -7.51
N GLU A 99 -21.24 -3.57 -8.63
CA GLU A 99 -22.27 -4.11 -9.54
C GLU A 99 -21.86 -5.41 -10.22
N PHE A 100 -20.57 -5.77 -10.18
CA PHE A 100 -19.99 -6.93 -10.84
C PHE A 100 -19.47 -7.99 -9.86
N VAL A 101 -19.59 -7.74 -8.56
CA VAL A 101 -19.32 -8.76 -7.54
C VAL A 101 -20.57 -9.63 -7.44
N ALA A 102 -20.43 -10.92 -7.78
CA ALA A 102 -21.53 -11.86 -7.60
C ALA A 102 -21.89 -11.96 -6.11
N GLU A 103 -23.18 -11.89 -5.79
CA GLU A 103 -23.67 -12.26 -4.46
C GLU A 103 -23.20 -13.70 -4.14
N PRO A 104 -22.77 -13.99 -2.91
CA PRO A 104 -22.32 -15.33 -2.56
C PRO A 104 -23.50 -16.31 -2.67
N ASP A 105 -23.56 -17.07 -3.77
CA ASP A 105 -24.45 -18.22 -3.86
C ASP A 105 -24.04 -19.25 -2.80
N GLU A 106 -25.01 -19.72 -2.01
CA GLU A 106 -24.84 -20.76 -0.97
C GLU A 106 -24.37 -22.12 -1.54
N GLU A 107 -24.26 -22.26 -2.87
CA GLU A 107 -23.91 -23.50 -3.58
C GLU A 107 -22.68 -23.36 -4.51
N ARG A 108 -21.69 -22.50 -4.19
CA ARG A 108 -20.40 -22.57 -4.90
C ARG A 108 -19.69 -23.89 -4.57
N SER A 109 -19.76 -24.86 -5.48
CA SER A 109 -18.90 -26.04 -5.46
C SER A 109 -17.45 -25.60 -5.52
N ASP A 110 -16.63 -26.15 -4.64
CA ASP A 110 -15.21 -25.89 -4.46
C ASP A 110 -14.36 -26.35 -5.66
N ASP A 111 -14.55 -25.75 -6.83
CA ASP A 111 -13.68 -25.88 -8.00
C ASP A 111 -12.61 -24.78 -8.04
N GLY A 112 -11.90 -24.63 -6.92
CA GLY A 112 -10.47 -24.34 -6.90
C GLY A 112 -9.95 -22.99 -7.42
N ASN A 113 -10.81 -22.05 -7.80
CA ASN A 113 -10.39 -20.69 -8.18
C ASN A 113 -11.35 -19.62 -7.65
N ALA A 114 -11.66 -19.66 -6.34
CA ALA A 114 -12.53 -18.69 -5.68
C ALA A 114 -11.89 -17.29 -5.50
N ASP A 115 -10.60 -17.12 -5.81
CA ASP A 115 -9.82 -15.93 -5.46
C ASP A 115 -9.55 -14.97 -6.64
N ALA A 116 -9.99 -15.27 -7.87
CA ALA A 116 -9.84 -14.37 -9.00
C ALA A 116 -11.16 -13.62 -9.28
N PRO A 117 -11.17 -12.28 -9.29
CA PRO A 117 -12.36 -11.56 -9.74
C PRO A 117 -12.64 -11.89 -11.21
N ASP A 118 -13.79 -12.52 -11.49
CA ASP A 118 -14.17 -12.95 -12.84
C ASP A 118 -14.44 -11.78 -13.80
N HIS A 119 -14.47 -10.53 -13.29
CA HIS A 119 -14.86 -9.36 -14.06
C HIS A 119 -13.74 -8.31 -14.18
N PRO A 120 -13.41 -7.82 -15.39
CA PRO A 120 -12.34 -6.85 -15.62
C PRO A 120 -12.37 -5.62 -14.72
N VAL A 121 -13.57 -5.06 -14.49
CA VAL A 121 -13.76 -3.88 -13.63
C VAL A 121 -13.37 -4.20 -12.18
N VAL A 122 -13.71 -5.39 -11.68
CA VAL A 122 -13.37 -5.80 -10.31
C VAL A 122 -11.87 -6.04 -10.21
N THR A 123 -11.25 -6.71 -11.19
CA THR A 123 -9.80 -6.88 -11.27
C THR A 123 -9.07 -5.53 -11.22
N ALA A 124 -9.55 -4.54 -11.97
CA ALA A 124 -8.98 -3.20 -11.96
C ALA A 124 -9.21 -2.45 -10.64
N ALA A 125 -10.37 -2.62 -10.02
CA ALA A 125 -10.67 -2.02 -8.72
C ALA A 125 -9.80 -2.62 -7.60
N VAL A 126 -9.62 -3.95 -7.61
CA VAL A 126 -8.71 -4.67 -6.71
C VAL A 126 -7.29 -4.16 -6.91
N TRP A 127 -6.79 -4.14 -8.15
CA TRP A 127 -5.48 -3.59 -8.46
C TRP A 127 -5.34 -2.14 -7.93
N HIS A 128 -6.34 -1.29 -8.14
CA HIS A 128 -6.31 0.11 -7.69
C HIS A 128 -6.26 0.24 -6.17
N GLY A 129 -6.97 -0.62 -5.45
CA GLY A 129 -6.96 -0.71 -3.99
C GLY A 129 -5.64 -1.23 -3.43
N GLU A 130 -5.12 -2.33 -3.99
CA GLU A 130 -3.89 -2.99 -3.54
C GLU A 130 -2.62 -2.15 -3.75
N HIS A 131 -2.67 -1.12 -4.60
CA HIS A 131 -1.52 -0.25 -4.87
C HIS A 131 -1.38 0.95 -3.93
N ASN A 132 -2.15 1.00 -2.84
CA ASN A 132 -2.08 2.08 -1.83
C ASN A 132 -1.31 1.64 -0.59
N LEU A 133 -0.64 2.60 0.05
CA LEU A 133 -0.23 2.43 1.45
C LEU A 133 -1.48 2.49 2.36
N ASP A 134 -1.54 1.57 3.32
CA ASP A 134 -2.64 1.52 4.27
C ASP A 134 -2.36 2.46 5.46
N PHE A 135 -3.24 3.43 5.62
CA PHE A 135 -3.23 4.35 6.76
C PHE A 135 -4.51 4.24 7.58
N GLY A 136 -5.23 3.10 7.53
CA GLY A 136 -6.50 2.88 8.22
C GLY A 136 -6.43 3.02 9.75
N TYR A 137 -5.23 3.01 10.32
CA TYR A 137 -4.98 3.33 11.73
C TYR A 137 -4.96 4.84 12.05
N LEU A 138 -5.04 5.70 11.03
CA LEU A 138 -5.16 7.15 11.18
C LEU A 138 -6.61 7.61 11.01
N ARG A 139 -6.99 8.63 11.76
CA ARG A 139 -8.23 9.37 11.51
C ARG A 139 -8.05 10.26 10.27
N ASN A 140 -9.02 10.23 9.37
CA ASN A 140 -9.01 10.93 8.07
C ASN A 140 -7.67 10.72 7.31
N PRO A 141 -7.35 9.47 6.93
CA PRO A 141 -6.06 9.15 6.33
C PRO A 141 -5.94 9.70 4.91
N PRO A 142 -4.74 10.15 4.51
CA PRO A 142 -4.45 10.40 3.12
C PRO A 142 -4.38 9.08 2.33
N LYS A 143 -4.59 9.16 1.02
CA LYS A 143 -4.36 8.05 0.09
C LYS A 143 -3.03 8.28 -0.62
N ILE A 144 -2.15 7.28 -0.60
CA ILE A 144 -0.88 7.31 -1.34
C ILE A 144 -0.82 6.08 -2.23
N ARG A 145 -0.91 6.27 -3.54
CA ARG A 145 -0.79 5.21 -4.53
C ARG A 145 0.54 5.29 -5.27
N PHE A 146 1.12 4.15 -5.61
CA PHE A 146 2.34 4.06 -6.40
C PHE A 146 2.13 3.21 -7.65
N TRP A 147 2.81 3.54 -8.74
CA TRP A 147 2.89 2.67 -9.92
C TRP A 147 4.10 2.95 -10.80
N ARG A 148 4.57 1.94 -11.52
CA ARG A 148 5.67 2.05 -12.48
C ARG A 148 5.21 2.24 -13.91
N THR A 149 5.92 3.08 -14.65
CA THR A 149 5.81 3.17 -16.11
C THR A 149 7.18 3.09 -16.75
N ILE A 150 7.24 2.49 -17.95
CA ILE A 150 8.46 2.45 -18.78
C ILE A 150 8.11 3.03 -20.14
N ARG A 151 8.53 4.28 -20.40
CA ARG A 151 8.18 4.97 -21.66
C ARG A 151 9.34 5.80 -22.20
N GLY A 152 9.67 5.59 -23.47
CA GLY A 152 10.70 6.37 -24.17
C GLY A 152 12.07 6.29 -23.47
N GLY A 153 12.41 5.12 -22.93
CA GLY A 153 13.66 4.89 -22.19
C GLY A 153 13.68 5.42 -20.76
N ARG A 154 12.58 6.01 -20.26
CA ARG A 154 12.42 6.40 -18.86
C ARG A 154 11.70 5.30 -18.10
N ASP A 155 12.21 4.97 -16.93
CA ASP A 155 11.66 3.99 -16.01
C ASP A 155 11.42 4.70 -14.67
N GLU A 156 10.15 4.97 -14.38
CA GLU A 156 9.76 5.86 -13.30
C GLU A 156 8.63 5.26 -12.46
N ILE A 157 8.72 5.46 -11.14
CA ILE A 157 7.60 5.27 -10.21
C ILE A 157 6.89 6.60 -10.05
N THR A 158 5.58 6.60 -10.28
CA THR A 158 4.71 7.73 -9.95
C THR A 158 4.07 7.49 -8.59
N MET A 159 4.09 8.53 -7.74
CA MET A 159 3.37 8.60 -6.49
C MET A 159 2.21 9.58 -6.65
N ASP A 160 1.01 9.14 -6.28
CA ASP A 160 -0.21 9.95 -6.22
C ASP A 160 -0.68 10.03 -4.77
N TRP A 161 -0.50 11.21 -4.19
CA TRP A 161 -0.99 11.57 -2.87
C TRP A 161 -2.30 12.34 -3.01
N ARG A 162 -3.28 11.99 -2.18
CA ARG A 162 -4.56 12.69 -2.06
C ARG A 162 -4.99 12.78 -0.61
N HIS A 163 -5.47 13.94 -0.20
CA HIS A 163 -6.05 14.19 1.11
C HIS A 163 -7.21 15.16 1.02
N GLU A 164 -8.33 14.83 1.65
CA GLU A 164 -9.45 15.75 1.82
C GLU A 164 -9.42 16.28 3.25
N ASP A 165 -9.24 17.60 3.40
CA ASP A 165 -9.20 18.25 4.70
C ASP A 165 -10.62 18.36 5.28
N ASP A 166 -10.88 17.65 6.37
CA ASP A 166 -12.16 17.64 7.08
C ASP A 166 -12.29 18.79 8.10
N GLY A 167 -11.29 19.68 8.18
CA GLY A 167 -11.20 20.77 9.14
C GLY A 167 -10.57 20.38 10.48
N GLU A 168 -10.45 19.09 10.78
CA GLU A 168 -9.81 18.59 12.00
C GLU A 168 -8.39 18.08 11.72
N ILE A 169 -8.24 17.26 10.67
CA ILE A 169 -6.98 16.65 10.26
C ILE A 169 -6.52 17.26 8.93
N GLY A 170 -5.41 17.99 8.97
CA GLY A 170 -4.77 18.58 7.80
C GLY A 170 -3.29 18.26 7.71
N PHE A 171 -2.78 18.28 6.49
CA PHE A 171 -1.37 18.07 6.17
C PHE A 171 -0.76 19.32 5.51
N THR A 172 0.55 19.49 5.61
CA THR A 172 1.26 20.63 5.01
C THR A 172 1.39 20.53 3.50
N ALA A 173 1.36 19.31 2.97
CA ALA A 173 1.37 19.06 1.53
C ALA A 173 0.05 19.52 0.89
N ASP A 174 0.11 19.86 -0.39
CA ASP A 174 -1.09 20.18 -1.17
C ASP A 174 -2.10 19.00 -1.13
N PRO A 175 -3.42 19.26 -1.22
CA PRO A 175 -4.45 18.21 -1.16
C PRO A 175 -4.27 17.11 -2.21
N THR A 176 -3.66 17.45 -3.35
CA THR A 176 -3.32 16.50 -4.42
C THR A 176 -1.89 16.73 -4.85
N VAL A 177 -1.04 15.73 -4.68
CA VAL A 177 0.37 15.77 -5.11
C VAL A 177 0.63 14.56 -6.00
N ARG A 178 1.06 14.82 -7.24
CA ARG A 178 1.49 13.77 -8.16
C ARG A 178 2.91 14.06 -8.63
N LEU A 179 3.81 13.11 -8.45
CA LEU A 179 5.19 13.23 -8.88
C LEU A 179 5.76 11.88 -9.31
N SER A 180 6.74 11.94 -10.20
CA SER A 180 7.46 10.76 -10.68
C SER A 180 8.92 10.83 -10.26
N VAL A 181 9.49 9.68 -9.90
CA VAL A 181 10.90 9.50 -9.56
C VAL A 181 11.47 8.32 -10.35
N PRO A 182 12.78 8.28 -10.63
CA PRO A 182 13.39 7.09 -11.22
C PRO A 182 13.12 5.85 -10.37
N THR A 183 12.83 4.71 -10.99
CA THR A 183 12.56 3.45 -10.28
C THR A 183 13.71 3.04 -9.37
N THR A 184 14.95 3.30 -9.78
CA THR A 184 16.14 3.09 -8.95
C THR A 184 16.14 3.93 -7.68
N ALA A 185 15.66 5.18 -7.74
CA ALA A 185 15.58 6.07 -6.58
C ALA A 185 14.47 5.67 -5.60
N TYR A 186 13.35 5.14 -6.10
CA TYR A 186 12.32 4.53 -5.25
C TYR A 186 12.87 3.30 -4.51
N LEU A 187 13.50 2.37 -5.24
CA LEU A 187 14.12 1.19 -4.65
C LEU A 187 15.18 1.55 -3.61
N GLU A 188 16.04 2.52 -3.90
CA GLU A 188 17.04 3.01 -2.96
C GLU A 188 16.40 3.54 -1.67
N ALA A 189 15.28 4.26 -1.78
CA ALA A 189 14.55 4.77 -0.61
C ALA A 189 13.96 3.64 0.25
N VAL A 190 13.39 2.60 -0.38
CA VAL A 190 12.86 1.42 0.34
C VAL A 190 13.99 0.62 1.00
N HIS A 191 15.10 0.38 0.28
CA HIS A 191 16.29 -0.26 0.84
C HIS A 191 16.84 0.51 2.04
N THR A 192 16.85 1.84 1.95
CA THR A 192 17.32 2.71 3.03
C THR A 192 16.40 2.64 4.24
N LEU A 193 15.07 2.74 4.06
CA LEU A 193 14.10 2.54 5.14
C LEU A 193 14.30 1.20 5.84
N ASN A 194 14.37 0.11 5.08
CA ASN A 194 14.53 -1.23 5.62
C ASN A 194 15.84 -1.36 6.41
N ARG A 195 16.96 -0.92 5.83
CA ARG A 195 18.27 -0.98 6.50
C ARG A 195 18.28 -0.16 7.78
N GLU A 196 17.86 1.11 7.72
CA GLU A 196 17.88 2.00 8.88
C GLU A 196 16.98 1.51 10.01
N LEU A 197 15.77 1.01 9.70
CA LEU A 197 14.90 0.41 10.71
C LEU A 197 15.53 -0.84 11.32
N MET A 198 16.05 -1.76 10.50
CA MET A 198 16.64 -3.00 11.01
C MET A 198 17.88 -2.72 11.86
N ASP A 199 18.76 -1.80 11.44
CA ASP A 199 19.94 -1.45 12.21
C ASP A 199 19.58 -0.77 13.54
N THR A 200 18.60 0.15 13.53
CA THR A 200 18.10 0.82 14.73
C THR A 200 17.47 -0.18 15.71
N MET A 201 16.67 -1.12 15.19
CA MET A 201 16.05 -2.18 15.98
C MET A 201 17.09 -3.16 16.55
N GLY A 202 18.12 -3.50 15.78
CA GLY A 202 19.23 -4.32 16.26
C GLY A 202 19.92 -3.70 17.48
N GLN A 203 20.23 -2.40 17.40
CA GLN A 203 20.83 -1.64 18.50
C GLN A 203 19.91 -1.61 19.74
N ARG A 204 18.61 -1.38 19.56
CA ARG A 204 17.63 -1.39 20.65
C ARG A 204 17.58 -2.74 21.36
N ILE A 205 17.60 -3.84 20.61
CA ILE A 205 17.54 -5.18 21.18
C ILE A 205 18.84 -5.50 21.94
N GLU A 206 20.01 -5.11 21.41
CA GLU A 206 21.28 -5.23 22.13
C GLU A 206 21.28 -4.46 23.45
N GLU A 207 20.72 -3.24 23.45
CA GLU A 207 20.59 -2.44 24.66
C GLU A 207 19.63 -3.08 25.68
N LEU A 208 18.49 -3.60 25.23
CA LEU A 208 17.54 -4.33 26.09
C LEU A 208 18.16 -5.60 26.67
N GLU A 209 18.97 -6.32 25.91
CA GLU A 209 19.73 -7.48 26.40
C GLU A 209 20.75 -7.08 27.48
N HIS A 210 21.45 -5.95 27.28
CA HIS A 210 22.40 -5.42 28.26
C HIS A 210 21.70 -4.99 29.57
N ARG A 211 20.55 -4.32 29.45
CA ARG A 211 19.69 -3.90 30.58
C ARG A 211 18.97 -5.07 31.26
N ARG A 212 18.94 -6.26 30.62
CA ARG A 212 18.13 -7.43 31.01
C ARG A 212 16.62 -7.15 31.00
N GLY A 213 16.17 -6.40 29.99
CA GLY A 213 14.78 -5.98 29.79
C GLY A 213 14.50 -4.56 30.29
N LEU A 214 13.21 -4.25 30.46
CA LEU A 214 12.73 -3.01 31.05
C LEU A 214 12.06 -3.29 32.40
N PRO A 215 12.26 -2.45 33.43
CA PRO A 215 11.65 -2.66 34.74
C PRO A 215 10.12 -2.77 34.66
N GLY A 216 9.56 -3.85 35.21
CA GLY A 216 8.11 -4.04 35.29
C GLY A 216 7.42 -4.41 33.97
N VAL A 217 8.18 -4.67 32.91
CA VAL A 217 7.66 -5.07 31.60
C VAL A 217 8.08 -6.51 31.28
N ASP A 218 7.11 -7.35 30.95
CA ASP A 218 7.36 -8.71 30.46
C ASP A 218 7.88 -8.66 29.02
N LEU A 219 9.12 -9.10 28.84
CA LEU A 219 9.84 -9.06 27.57
C LEU A 219 10.67 -10.33 27.37
N ASN A 220 10.26 -11.15 26.41
CA ASN A 220 11.02 -12.33 26.02
C ASN A 220 12.15 -11.97 25.05
N LEU A 221 13.34 -11.67 25.58
CA LEU A 221 14.51 -11.25 24.79
C LEU A 221 14.94 -12.28 23.74
N ILE A 222 14.80 -13.58 24.04
CA ILE A 222 15.16 -14.65 23.08
C ILE A 222 14.20 -14.63 21.89
N GLN A 223 12.90 -14.53 22.15
CA GLN A 223 11.90 -14.42 21.10
C GLN A 223 12.06 -13.12 20.30
N LEU A 224 12.33 -12.01 20.99
CA LEU A 224 12.54 -10.71 20.36
C LEU A 224 13.72 -10.73 19.37
N ARG A 225 14.85 -11.32 19.77
CA ARG A 225 16.03 -11.48 18.91
C ARG A 225 15.72 -12.35 17.69
N ARG A 226 15.00 -13.46 17.88
CA ARG A 226 14.58 -14.34 16.77
C ARG A 226 13.67 -13.62 15.79
N GLU A 227 12.64 -12.95 16.29
CA GLU A 227 11.72 -12.18 15.46
C GLU A 227 12.46 -11.10 14.67
N HIS A 228 13.43 -10.41 15.30
CA HIS A 228 14.23 -9.42 14.60
C HIS A 228 15.05 -10.03 13.46
N GLU A 229 15.77 -11.11 13.70
CA GLU A 229 16.53 -11.79 12.64
C GLU A 229 15.62 -12.29 11.52
N ASP A 230 14.44 -12.83 11.83
CA ASP A 230 13.46 -13.22 10.81
C ASP A 230 13.03 -12.00 9.97
N ARG A 231 12.68 -10.88 10.61
CA ARG A 231 12.22 -9.65 9.95
C ARG A 231 13.28 -9.02 9.05
N ARG A 232 14.58 -9.16 9.35
CA ARG A 232 15.67 -8.67 8.47
C ARG A 232 15.64 -9.29 7.07
N HIS A 233 15.06 -10.48 6.94
CA HIS A 233 14.96 -11.20 5.67
C HIS A 233 13.65 -10.91 4.91
N TRP A 234 12.66 -10.26 5.55
CA TRP A 234 11.33 -10.08 4.96
C TRP A 234 11.35 -9.24 3.69
N PHE A 235 12.19 -8.20 3.64
CA PHE A 235 12.25 -7.37 2.44
C PHE A 235 12.78 -8.15 1.23
N ALA A 236 13.88 -8.89 1.38
CA ALA A 236 14.40 -9.75 0.31
C ALA A 236 13.36 -10.79 -0.12
N LYS A 237 12.70 -11.44 0.84
CA LYS A 237 11.62 -12.40 0.58
C LYS A 237 10.45 -11.78 -0.20
N ASN A 238 10.07 -10.54 0.10
CA ASN A 238 9.01 -9.85 -0.64
C ASN A 238 9.45 -9.46 -2.05
N LEU A 239 10.71 -9.06 -2.25
CA LEU A 239 11.25 -8.77 -3.58
C LEU A 239 11.28 -9.99 -4.51
N ASP A 240 11.38 -11.20 -3.95
CA ASP A 240 11.33 -12.45 -4.73
C ASP A 240 9.90 -12.80 -5.20
N ARG A 241 8.87 -12.08 -4.73
CA ARG A 241 7.50 -12.28 -5.20
C ARG A 241 7.34 -11.77 -6.63
N SER A 242 6.60 -12.54 -7.43
CA SER A 242 6.13 -12.08 -8.74
C SER A 242 4.71 -11.50 -8.60
N PRO A 243 4.48 -10.26 -9.06
CA PRO A 243 3.14 -9.71 -9.22
C PRO A 243 2.25 -10.63 -10.04
N LYS A 244 0.95 -10.64 -9.74
CA LYS A 244 -0.03 -11.55 -10.37
C LYS A 244 -1.04 -10.82 -11.26
N THR A 245 -0.79 -9.56 -11.60
CA THR A 245 -1.75 -8.76 -12.37
C THR A 245 -1.99 -9.36 -13.75
N ASP A 246 -3.24 -9.77 -14.02
CA ASP A 246 -3.64 -10.14 -15.38
C ASP A 246 -3.96 -8.88 -16.20
N TRP A 247 -2.92 -8.30 -16.81
CA TRP A 247 -3.08 -7.16 -17.70
C TRP A 247 -3.95 -7.44 -18.92
N SER A 248 -4.12 -8.71 -19.32
CA SER A 248 -5.03 -9.04 -20.43
C SER A 248 -6.48 -8.83 -20.03
N VAL A 249 -6.84 -9.17 -18.79
CA VAL A 249 -8.16 -8.90 -18.21
C VAL A 249 -8.38 -7.39 -18.04
N VAL A 250 -7.43 -6.67 -17.43
CA VAL A 250 -7.55 -5.21 -17.18
C VAL A 250 -7.73 -4.40 -18.48
N ARG A 251 -7.17 -4.84 -19.62
CA ARG A 251 -7.38 -4.21 -20.94
C ARG A 251 -8.83 -4.18 -21.41
N HIS A 252 -9.70 -5.01 -20.88
CA HIS A 252 -11.12 -4.99 -21.22
C HIS A 252 -11.89 -3.91 -20.44
N VAL A 253 -11.29 -3.30 -19.40
CA VAL A 253 -11.97 -2.33 -18.56
C VAL A 253 -12.42 -1.08 -19.33
N PRO A 254 -11.61 -0.44 -20.20
CA PRO A 254 -12.06 0.73 -20.96
C PRO A 254 -13.30 0.48 -21.83
N ALA A 255 -13.56 -0.77 -22.23
CA ALA A 255 -14.77 -1.14 -22.97
C ALA A 255 -16.04 -1.18 -22.07
N CYS A 256 -15.87 -1.40 -20.78
CA CYS A 256 -16.93 -1.51 -19.78
C CYS A 256 -17.07 -0.27 -18.89
N CYS A 257 -15.99 0.46 -18.72
CA CYS A 257 -15.86 1.55 -17.77
C CYS A 257 -14.99 2.66 -18.38
N SER A 258 -15.61 3.80 -18.63
CA SER A 258 -14.92 5.00 -19.10
C SER A 258 -14.57 5.91 -17.92
N VAL A 259 -13.55 6.74 -18.10
CA VAL A 259 -13.18 7.80 -17.15
C VAL A 259 -13.87 9.08 -17.59
N THR A 260 -14.67 9.68 -16.71
CA THR A 260 -15.29 10.98 -17.01
C THR A 260 -14.31 12.12 -16.77
N PHE A 261 -14.09 12.93 -17.80
CA PHE A 261 -13.42 14.22 -17.69
C PHE A 261 -14.49 15.30 -17.86
N ASN A 262 -15.14 15.70 -16.76
CA ASN A 262 -16.19 16.72 -16.64
C ASN A 262 -17.55 16.44 -17.34
N GLY A 263 -18.57 16.01 -16.57
CA GLY A 263 -19.99 15.97 -17.00
C GLY A 263 -20.78 14.75 -16.49
N PRO A 264 -22.12 14.79 -16.39
CA PRO A 264 -22.91 13.74 -15.75
C PRO A 264 -22.95 12.44 -16.57
N THR A 265 -22.94 11.32 -15.84
CA THR A 265 -22.80 9.93 -16.29
C THR A 265 -23.93 9.46 -17.22
N PRO A 266 -23.66 8.86 -18.39
CA PRO A 266 -24.69 8.18 -19.17
C PRO A 266 -24.90 6.72 -18.70
N ARG A 267 -26.16 6.32 -18.49
CA ARG A 267 -26.64 4.97 -18.06
C ARG A 267 -26.32 3.79 -19.01
N ARG A 268 -25.40 3.92 -19.97
CA ARG A 268 -25.23 2.96 -21.08
C ARG A 268 -24.12 1.91 -20.91
N ALA A 269 -23.39 1.90 -19.80
CA ALA A 269 -22.21 1.04 -19.62
C ALA A 269 -22.53 -0.48 -19.54
N LYS A 270 -23.68 -0.88 -18.98
CA LYS A 270 -23.97 -2.27 -18.64
C LYS A 270 -24.09 -3.22 -19.84
N GLN A 271 -24.68 -2.79 -20.95
CA GLN A 271 -24.95 -3.66 -22.12
C GLN A 271 -23.71 -4.04 -22.93
N SER A 272 -22.64 -3.25 -22.92
CA SER A 272 -21.44 -3.57 -23.72
C SER A 272 -20.54 -4.62 -23.04
N CYS A 273 -20.73 -4.85 -21.74
CA CYS A 273 -19.84 -5.67 -20.93
C CYS A 273 -20.26 -7.16 -20.85
N GLU A 274 -21.57 -7.45 -20.91
CA GLU A 274 -22.13 -8.82 -20.88
C GLU A 274 -21.71 -9.70 -22.07
N HIS A 275 -21.15 -9.13 -23.14
CA HIS A 275 -20.66 -9.89 -24.30
C HIS A 275 -19.19 -10.34 -24.21
N LEU A 276 -18.43 -9.87 -23.20
CA LEU A 276 -17.00 -10.17 -23.07
C LEU A 276 -16.70 -11.33 -22.10
N THR A 277 -17.65 -11.72 -21.25
CA THR A 277 -17.51 -12.77 -20.22
C THR A 277 -18.23 -14.08 -20.56
N GLY A 278 -18.71 -14.25 -21.80
CA GLY A 278 -19.33 -15.50 -22.23
C GLY A 278 -18.34 -16.67 -22.25
N PRO A 279 -18.72 -17.89 -21.81
CA PRO A 279 -17.82 -19.03 -21.84
C PRO A 279 -17.40 -19.30 -23.28
N ALA A 280 -16.09 -19.42 -23.52
CA ALA A 280 -15.52 -19.84 -24.79
C ALA A 280 -16.10 -21.21 -25.16
N SER A 281 -17.20 -21.21 -25.92
CA SER A 281 -17.81 -22.43 -26.43
C SER A 281 -16.83 -23.07 -27.40
N ALA A 282 -16.20 -24.15 -26.93
CA ALA A 282 -15.35 -25.01 -27.73
C ALA A 282 -16.11 -25.46 -28.98
N HIS A 283 -15.77 -24.87 -30.13
CA HIS A 283 -16.09 -25.44 -31.43
C HIS A 283 -15.34 -26.77 -31.57
N ARG A 284 -16.01 -27.87 -31.21
CA ARG A 284 -15.69 -29.19 -31.75
C ARG A 284 -16.32 -29.29 -33.14
N PRO A 285 -15.54 -29.42 -34.23
CA PRO A 285 -16.10 -29.89 -35.47
C PRO A 285 -16.40 -31.38 -35.31
N ARG A 286 -17.58 -31.81 -35.74
CA ARG A 286 -17.95 -33.23 -35.87
C ARG A 286 -18.61 -33.45 -37.24
N PRO A 287 -18.51 -34.68 -37.75
CA PRO A 287 -18.00 -35.01 -39.09
C PRO A 287 -19.01 -34.93 -40.22
#